data_AF-A0A382SRN1-F1
#
_entry.id   AF-A0A382SRN1-F1
#
_cell.length_a   1.000
_cell.length_b   1.000
_cell.length_c   1.000
_cell.angle_alpha   90.00
_cell.angle_beta   90.00
_cell.angle_gamma   90.00
#
_symmetry.space_group_name_H-M   'P 1'
#
loop_
_entity.id
_entity.type
_entity.pdbx_description
1 polymer ?
#
loop_
_entity_poly.entity_id
_entity_poly.type
_entity_poly.pdbx_seq_one_letter_code
_entity_poly.pdbx_strand_id
1 'polypeptide(L)'
;KHKDYLSETDYCDADLIFYEPPSHEELERSGILGIHFFSYYKKWTPQENYYYVAEHCGFKPNPERTEGTYSKYSSIDDRMDGFHYYLRYIKFGLGRCVEDAAHETRDGHLTREEAIALMSRYEGEFPEKYFKDFLSYLDITEKHFWDVVDSWRAPHLWEKANGKWIFKHPIT
;
A
#
# COMPACT_ATOMS: atom_id res chain seq x y z
N LYS A 1 -1.69 13.70 -20.02
CA LYS A 1 -0.54 14.30 -20.74
C LYS A 1 0.66 13.42 -20.48
N HIS A 2 1.29 12.87 -21.52
CA HIS A 2 2.61 12.25 -21.37
C HIS A 2 3.54 13.30 -20.77
N LYS A 3 4.12 12.99 -19.62
CA LYS A 3 5.12 13.84 -19.00
C LYS A 3 6.46 13.41 -19.58
N ASP A 4 7.18 14.36 -20.16
CA ASP A 4 8.45 14.17 -20.84
C ASP A 4 9.59 14.11 -19.81
N TYR A 5 9.63 13.01 -19.05
CA TYR A 5 10.63 12.84 -18.00
C TYR A 5 11.90 12.15 -18.49
N LEU A 6 11.82 11.38 -19.58
CA LEU A 6 12.92 10.62 -20.18
C LEU A 6 12.72 10.54 -21.70
N SER A 7 13.80 10.71 -22.43
CA SER A 7 13.92 10.62 -23.89
C SER A 7 14.91 9.51 -24.29
N GLU A 8 14.89 9.09 -25.56
CA GLU A 8 15.85 8.10 -26.10
C GLU A 8 17.31 8.57 -26.03
N THR A 9 17.56 9.85 -25.78
CA THR A 9 18.91 10.37 -25.55
C THR A 9 19.37 10.32 -24.09
N ASP A 10 18.47 10.04 -23.15
CA ASP A 10 18.78 10.00 -21.71
C ASP A 10 19.32 8.64 -21.23
N TYR A 11 19.30 7.61 -22.09
CA TYR A 11 19.84 6.27 -21.81
C TYR A 11 20.43 5.64 -23.06
N CYS A 12 21.23 4.61 -22.87
CA CYS A 12 21.66 3.72 -23.94
C CYS A 12 21.31 2.26 -23.58
N ASP A 13 21.34 1.37 -24.57
CA ASP A 13 20.99 -0.05 -24.36
C ASP A 13 21.80 -0.69 -23.22
N ALA A 14 23.06 -0.27 -23.05
CA ALA A 14 23.93 -0.78 -22.00
C ALA A 14 23.42 -0.47 -20.57
N ASP A 15 22.65 0.61 -20.39
CA ASP A 15 22.05 0.96 -19.10
C ASP A 15 20.90 0.02 -18.72
N LEU A 16 20.31 -0.66 -19.70
CA LEU A 16 19.13 -1.52 -19.53
C LEU A 16 19.47 -3.01 -19.39
N ILE A 17 20.66 -3.45 -19.83
CA ILE A 17 21.08 -4.87 -19.84
C ILE A 17 20.87 -5.56 -18.48
N PHE A 18 21.11 -4.87 -17.36
CA PHE A 18 20.95 -5.46 -16.02
C PHE A 18 19.49 -5.75 -15.63
N TYR A 19 18.53 -5.13 -16.31
CA TYR A 19 17.11 -5.32 -16.07
C TYR A 19 16.49 -6.33 -17.05
N GLU A 20 17.25 -6.76 -18.06
CA GLU A 20 16.79 -7.79 -18.98
C GLU A 20 16.88 -9.16 -18.32
N PRO A 21 15.80 -9.96 -18.35
CA PRO A 21 15.88 -11.35 -17.92
C PRO A 21 16.78 -12.14 -18.89
N PRO A 22 17.38 -13.26 -18.44
CA PRO A 22 18.07 -14.17 -19.34
C PRO A 22 17.15 -14.62 -20.49
N SER A 23 17.73 -14.89 -21.66
CA SER A 23 16.95 -15.35 -22.81
C SER A 23 16.29 -16.70 -22.54
N HIS A 24 15.18 -16.99 -23.22
CA HIS A 24 14.46 -18.25 -23.04
C HIS A 24 15.35 -19.47 -23.33
N GLU A 25 16.21 -19.40 -24.35
CA GLU A 25 17.16 -20.47 -24.70
C GLU A 25 18.19 -20.71 -23.58
N GLU A 26 18.69 -19.65 -22.95
CA GLU A 26 19.62 -19.76 -21.82
C GLU A 26 18.94 -20.41 -20.60
N LEU A 27 17.68 -20.04 -20.33
CA LEU A 27 16.89 -20.65 -19.27
C LEU A 27 16.67 -22.14 -19.52
N GLU A 28 16.28 -22.53 -20.74
CA GLU A 28 16.08 -23.94 -21.13
C GLU A 28 17.38 -24.74 -21.04
N ARG A 29 18.49 -24.22 -21.58
CA ARG A 29 19.81 -24.88 -21.54
C ARG A 29 20.30 -25.10 -20.11
N SER A 30 20.00 -24.18 -19.20
CA SER A 30 20.32 -24.28 -17.78
C SER A 30 19.31 -25.12 -16.98
N GLY A 31 18.27 -25.67 -17.61
CA GLY A 31 17.23 -26.47 -16.96
C GLY A 31 16.35 -25.65 -16.00
N ILE A 32 16.27 -24.33 -16.17
CA ILE A 32 15.44 -23.45 -15.35
C ILE A 32 14.01 -23.50 -15.90
N LEU A 33 13.14 -24.18 -15.16
CA LEU A 33 11.77 -24.52 -15.61
C LEU A 33 10.75 -23.37 -15.45
N GLY A 34 11.13 -22.27 -14.80
CA GLY A 34 10.25 -21.13 -14.62
C GLY A 34 10.68 -20.17 -13.52
N ILE A 35 9.91 -19.08 -13.40
CA ILE A 35 10.09 -18.07 -12.35
C ILE A 35 9.01 -18.33 -11.30
N HIS A 36 9.42 -18.64 -10.08
CA HIS A 36 8.53 -18.81 -8.95
C HIS A 36 8.82 -17.76 -7.89
N PHE A 37 7.78 -17.22 -7.29
CA PHE A 37 7.93 -16.47 -6.05
C PHE A 37 8.32 -17.42 -4.91
N PHE A 38 9.02 -16.91 -3.91
CA PHE A 38 9.41 -17.71 -2.74
C PHE A 38 8.20 -18.40 -2.06
N SER A 39 7.04 -17.75 -2.11
CA SER A 39 5.77 -18.27 -1.60
C SER A 39 5.29 -19.57 -2.28
N TYR A 40 5.82 -19.90 -3.46
CA TYR A 40 5.58 -21.20 -4.12
C TYR A 40 6.14 -22.37 -3.30
N TYR A 41 7.29 -22.17 -2.65
CA TYR A 41 8.00 -23.22 -1.92
C TYR A 41 7.76 -23.18 -0.41
N LYS A 42 7.42 -22.00 0.11
CA LYS A 42 7.21 -21.76 1.54
C LYS A 42 5.92 -20.99 1.73
N LYS A 43 5.03 -21.48 2.60
CA LYS A 43 3.86 -20.72 3.01
C LYS A 43 4.34 -19.38 3.57
N TRP A 44 3.89 -18.29 2.97
CA TRP A 44 4.27 -16.94 3.35
C TRP A 44 3.07 -16.24 3.97
N THR A 45 3.04 -16.20 5.30
CA THR A 45 1.97 -15.60 6.08
C THR A 45 2.55 -14.44 6.89
N PRO A 46 2.24 -13.17 6.56
CA PRO A 46 2.88 -12.01 7.18
C PRO A 46 2.77 -11.98 8.71
N GLN A 47 1.62 -12.40 9.25
CA GLN A 47 1.39 -12.42 10.69
C GLN A 47 2.29 -13.44 11.40
N GLU A 48 2.41 -14.66 10.86
CA GLU A 48 3.32 -15.70 11.37
C GLU A 48 4.78 -15.23 11.30
N ASN A 49 5.17 -14.63 10.17
CA ASN A 49 6.51 -14.06 9.98
C ASN A 49 6.79 -12.95 11.00
N TYR A 50 5.83 -12.06 11.24
CA TYR A 50 5.93 -10.99 12.23
C TYR A 50 6.19 -11.55 13.63
N TYR A 51 5.42 -12.54 14.09
CA TYR A 51 5.63 -13.15 15.41
C TYR A 51 7.02 -13.79 15.51
N TYR A 52 7.44 -14.52 14.48
CA TYR A 52 8.76 -15.15 14.45
C TYR A 52 9.90 -14.12 14.58
N VAL A 53 9.87 -13.05 13.79
CA VAL A 53 10.96 -12.04 13.83
C VAL A 53 10.93 -11.19 15.10
N ALA A 54 9.74 -10.95 15.66
CA ALA A 54 9.60 -10.25 16.94
C ALA A 54 10.18 -11.06 18.10
N GLU A 55 10.00 -12.38 18.08
CA GLU A 55 10.50 -13.28 19.13
C GLU A 55 11.99 -13.60 18.98
N HIS A 56 12.47 -13.83 17.76
CA HIS A 56 13.78 -14.44 17.53
C HIS A 56 14.80 -13.52 16.85
N CYS A 57 14.36 -12.46 16.18
CA CYS A 57 15.24 -11.61 15.34
C CYS A 57 15.38 -10.18 15.87
N GLY A 58 14.81 -9.87 17.03
CA GLY A 58 14.89 -8.54 17.64
C GLY A 58 14.08 -7.46 16.92
N PHE A 59 13.13 -7.86 16.07
CA PHE A 59 12.22 -6.93 15.40
C PHE A 59 11.35 -6.21 16.43
N LYS A 60 11.23 -4.88 16.28
CA LYS A 60 10.43 -4.04 17.17
C LYS A 60 9.27 -3.45 16.36
N PRO A 61 8.03 -3.90 16.58
CA PRO A 61 6.87 -3.25 15.96
C PRO A 61 6.71 -1.82 16.49
N ASN A 62 5.89 -1.04 15.81
CA ASN A 62 5.50 0.26 16.34
C ASN A 62 4.80 0.12 17.71
N PRO A 63 4.98 1.11 18.61
CA PRO A 63 4.31 1.12 19.91
C PRO A 63 2.78 1.27 19.76
N GLU A 64 2.34 1.84 18.65
CA GLU A 64 0.95 2.07 18.27
C GLU A 64 0.66 1.43 16.92
N ARG A 65 -0.64 1.30 16.59
CA ARG A 65 -1.08 0.87 15.25
C ARG A 65 -0.68 1.91 14.19
N THR A 66 -0.57 1.47 12.95
CA THR A 66 -0.41 2.38 11.82
C THR A 66 -1.78 2.98 11.45
N GLU A 67 -1.82 4.29 11.21
CA GLU A 67 -3.03 4.99 10.76
C GLU A 67 -3.57 4.37 9.46
N GLY A 68 -4.88 4.23 9.36
CA GLY A 68 -5.53 3.54 8.23
C GLY A 68 -5.63 2.02 8.39
N THR A 69 -5.14 1.43 9.48
CA THR A 69 -5.26 -0.01 9.77
C THR A 69 -5.16 -0.33 11.26
N TYR A 70 -5.28 -1.61 11.61
CA TYR A 70 -5.13 -2.18 12.94
C TYR A 70 -3.75 -2.81 13.18
N SER A 71 -2.95 -3.02 12.13
CA SER A 71 -1.61 -3.60 12.22
C SER A 71 -0.58 -2.57 12.73
N LYS A 72 0.57 -3.05 13.22
CA LYS A 72 1.64 -2.22 13.79
C LYS A 72 3.05 -2.62 13.35
N TYR A 73 3.15 -3.52 12.38
CA TYR A 73 4.39 -4.18 12.00
C TYR A 73 4.71 -4.07 10.50
N SER A 74 3.77 -3.55 9.71
CA SER A 74 3.91 -3.39 8.26
C SER A 74 4.27 -1.94 7.93
N SER A 75 5.17 -1.75 6.96
CA SER A 75 5.63 -0.45 6.44
C SER A 75 5.84 0.62 7.52
N ILE A 76 6.70 0.32 8.50
CA ILE A 76 6.93 1.19 9.67
C ILE A 76 8.18 2.08 9.53
N ASP A 77 8.90 1.95 8.42
CA ASP A 77 10.18 2.60 8.11
C ASP A 77 10.04 3.87 7.24
N ASP A 78 8.84 4.15 6.71
CA ASP A 78 8.54 5.33 5.90
C ASP A 78 7.48 6.24 6.57
N ARG A 79 7.79 7.53 6.66
CA ARG A 79 6.87 8.55 7.19
C ARG A 79 5.74 8.92 6.22
N MET A 80 5.92 8.64 4.93
CA MET A 80 5.00 9.04 3.86
C MET A 80 4.01 7.94 3.48
N ASP A 81 4.22 6.72 3.95
CA ASP A 81 3.43 5.53 3.61
C ASP A 81 1.92 5.70 3.93
N GLY A 82 1.58 6.36 5.04
CA GLY A 82 0.18 6.66 5.36
C GLY A 82 -0.54 7.45 4.26
N PHE A 83 0.15 8.39 3.61
CA PHE A 83 -0.42 9.19 2.52
C PHE A 83 -0.60 8.39 1.24
N HIS A 84 0.27 7.40 0.97
CA HIS A 84 0.09 6.48 -0.14
C HIS A 84 -1.28 5.78 -0.03
N TYR A 85 -1.55 5.17 1.13
CA TYR A 85 -2.81 4.47 1.38
C TYR A 85 -4.02 5.40 1.44
N TYR A 86 -3.90 6.57 2.08
CA TYR A 86 -4.98 7.54 2.11
C TYR A 86 -5.36 8.02 0.71
N LEU A 87 -4.39 8.46 -0.10
CA LEU A 87 -4.66 8.93 -1.46
C LEU A 87 -5.20 7.82 -2.37
N ARG A 88 -4.75 6.58 -2.18
CA ARG A 88 -5.32 5.41 -2.84
C ARG A 88 -6.78 5.19 -2.45
N TYR A 89 -7.12 5.32 -1.17
CA TYR A 89 -8.50 5.26 -0.69
C TYR A 89 -9.36 6.36 -1.31
N ILE A 90 -8.86 7.60 -1.38
CA ILE A 90 -9.56 8.71 -2.04
C ILE A 90 -9.84 8.39 -3.51
N LYS A 91 -8.84 7.86 -4.23
CA LYS A 91 -8.93 7.62 -5.67
C LYS A 91 -9.78 6.39 -6.03
N PHE A 92 -9.67 5.31 -5.26
CA PHE A 92 -10.21 4.00 -5.63
C PHE A 92 -11.18 3.40 -4.62
N GLY A 93 -11.35 4.00 -3.44
CA GLY A 93 -12.13 3.42 -2.34
C GLY A 93 -11.44 2.26 -1.64
N LEU A 94 -10.14 2.06 -1.87
CA LEU A 94 -9.32 0.99 -1.30
C LEU A 94 -8.17 1.60 -0.51
N GLY A 95 -8.22 1.58 0.82
CA GLY A 95 -7.09 1.96 1.66
C GLY A 95 -6.39 0.74 2.21
N ARG A 96 -5.79 0.88 3.39
CA ARG A 96 -4.88 -0.11 3.95
C ARG A 96 -5.60 -1.22 4.70
N CYS A 97 -6.62 -0.88 5.49
CA CYS A 97 -7.30 -1.82 6.36
C CYS A 97 -7.92 -2.99 5.58
N VAL A 98 -8.51 -2.72 4.42
CA VAL A 98 -9.14 -3.72 3.53
C VAL A 98 -8.11 -4.68 2.97
N GLU A 99 -6.88 -4.23 2.70
CA GLU A 99 -5.81 -5.11 2.23
C GLU A 99 -5.35 -6.06 3.34
N ASP A 100 -5.05 -5.49 4.51
CA ASP A 100 -4.64 -6.26 5.69
C ASP A 100 -5.76 -7.26 6.08
N ALA A 101 -7.00 -6.80 6.19
CA ALA A 101 -8.14 -7.61 6.60
C ALA A 101 -8.47 -8.69 5.58
N ALA A 102 -8.49 -8.38 4.27
CA ALA A 102 -8.75 -9.38 3.24
C ALA A 102 -7.66 -10.45 3.18
N HIS A 103 -6.41 -10.08 3.45
CA HIS A 103 -5.31 -11.03 3.54
C HIS A 103 -5.48 -11.94 4.75
N GLU A 104 -5.69 -11.38 5.93
CA GLU A 104 -5.84 -12.15 7.17
C GLU A 104 -7.12 -12.99 7.18
N THR A 105 -8.19 -12.59 6.47
CA THR A 105 -9.35 -13.47 6.23
C THR A 105 -9.01 -14.66 5.35
N ARG A 106 -8.18 -14.47 4.31
CA ARG A 106 -7.74 -15.58 3.43
C ARG A 106 -6.83 -16.57 4.17
N ASP A 107 -6.01 -16.05 5.08
CA ASP A 107 -5.12 -16.85 5.93
C ASP A 107 -5.87 -17.56 7.06
N GLY A 108 -7.14 -17.20 7.31
CA GLY A 108 -7.99 -17.78 8.35
C GLY A 108 -7.77 -17.17 9.74
N HIS A 109 -7.09 -16.03 9.84
CA HIS A 109 -6.89 -15.30 11.09
C HIS A 109 -8.08 -14.41 11.47
N LEU A 110 -8.86 -13.98 10.48
CA LEU A 110 -10.08 -13.19 10.67
C LEU A 110 -11.27 -13.85 10.01
N THR A 111 -12.41 -13.80 10.69
CA THR A 111 -13.71 -14.00 10.06
C THR A 111 -14.05 -12.79 9.18
N ARG A 112 -15.01 -12.98 8.27
CA ARG A 112 -15.49 -11.88 7.42
C ARG A 112 -16.09 -10.76 8.28
N GLU A 113 -16.81 -11.12 9.33
CA GLU A 113 -17.49 -10.20 10.23
C GLU A 113 -16.48 -9.34 11.01
N GLU A 114 -15.39 -9.94 11.50
CA GLU A 114 -14.29 -9.22 12.13
C GLU A 114 -13.59 -8.28 11.15
N ALA A 115 -13.32 -8.74 9.93
CA ALA A 115 -12.74 -7.92 8.87
C ALA A 115 -13.61 -6.68 8.56
N ILE A 116 -14.93 -6.85 8.42
CA ILE A 116 -15.87 -5.74 8.19
C ILE A 116 -15.86 -4.76 9.37
N ALA A 117 -15.84 -5.25 10.61
CA ALA A 117 -15.77 -4.40 11.79
C ALA A 117 -14.48 -3.57 11.84
N LEU A 118 -13.34 -4.16 11.46
CA LEU A 118 -12.05 -3.47 11.39
C LEU A 118 -12.04 -2.40 10.29
N MET A 119 -12.52 -2.74 9.08
CA MET A 119 -12.63 -1.79 7.97
C MET A 119 -13.55 -0.62 8.32
N SER A 120 -14.71 -0.88 8.94
CA SER A 120 -15.63 0.17 9.39
C SER A 120 -14.98 1.15 10.37
N ARG A 121 -13.99 0.68 11.14
CA ARG A 121 -13.31 1.48 12.16
C ARG A 121 -12.09 2.25 11.64
N TYR A 122 -11.30 1.66 10.74
CA TYR A 122 -9.97 2.18 10.38
C TYR A 122 -9.81 2.53 8.90
N GLU A 123 -10.67 2.02 8.02
CA GLU A 123 -10.55 2.28 6.58
C GLU A 123 -10.73 3.77 6.27
N GLY A 124 -9.80 4.33 5.51
CA GLY A 124 -9.85 5.74 5.13
C GLY A 124 -9.53 6.74 6.23
N GLU A 125 -9.02 6.28 7.37
CA GLU A 125 -8.46 7.16 8.40
C GLU A 125 -7.35 8.05 7.82
N PHE A 126 -7.37 9.32 8.20
CA PHE A 126 -6.38 10.29 7.74
C PHE A 126 -5.06 10.13 8.53
N PRO A 127 -3.89 10.05 7.86
CA PRO A 127 -2.59 9.90 8.51
C PRO A 127 -2.09 11.25 9.07
N GLU A 128 -2.48 11.60 10.29
CA GLU A 128 -2.16 12.88 10.93
C GLU A 128 -0.71 12.95 11.40
N LYS A 129 -0.14 11.82 11.84
CA LYS A 129 1.14 11.78 12.59
C LYS A 129 2.28 12.52 11.90
N TYR A 130 2.43 12.34 10.58
CA TYR A 130 3.52 12.93 9.79
C TYR A 130 3.03 13.97 8.77
N PHE A 131 1.82 14.48 8.93
CA PHE A 131 1.25 15.40 7.93
C PHE A 131 2.07 16.67 7.73
N LYS A 132 2.62 17.26 8.80
CA LYS A 132 3.50 18.43 8.69
C LYS A 132 4.80 18.13 7.95
N ASP A 133 5.40 16.96 8.21
CA ASP A 133 6.61 16.51 7.51
C ASP A 133 6.32 16.31 6.03
N PHE A 134 5.17 15.69 5.70
CA PHE A 134 4.72 15.47 4.32
C PHE A 134 4.54 16.79 3.56
N LEU A 135 3.83 17.75 4.15
CA LEU A 135 3.63 19.09 3.57
C LEU A 135 4.97 19.82 3.36
N SER A 136 5.86 19.77 4.36
CA SER A 136 7.18 20.39 4.29
C SER A 136 8.08 19.73 3.25
N TYR A 137 8.04 18.41 3.11
CA TYR A 137 8.85 17.67 2.15
C TYR A 137 8.47 17.99 0.71
N LEU A 138 7.16 18.13 0.46
CA LEU A 138 6.64 18.47 -0.87
C LEU A 138 6.61 19.97 -1.17
N ASP A 139 6.93 20.81 -0.18
CA ASP A 139 6.81 22.28 -0.26
C ASP A 139 5.40 22.74 -0.68
N ILE A 140 4.38 22.19 -0.02
CA ILE A 140 2.97 22.52 -0.28
C ILE A 140 2.24 22.97 0.97
N THR A 141 1.19 23.77 0.77
CA THR A 141 0.28 24.14 1.86
C THR A 141 -0.75 23.05 2.12
N GLU A 142 -1.27 22.99 3.35
CA GLU A 142 -2.40 22.12 3.69
C GLU A 142 -3.61 22.38 2.77
N LYS A 143 -3.90 23.65 2.45
CA LYS A 143 -4.97 24.00 1.52
C LYS A 143 -4.75 23.34 0.16
N HIS A 144 -3.53 23.40 -0.37
CA HIS A 144 -3.20 22.77 -1.65
C HIS A 144 -3.38 21.25 -1.58
N PHE A 145 -2.95 20.61 -0.50
CA PHE A 145 -3.17 19.19 -0.28
C PHE A 145 -4.66 18.82 -0.35
N TRP A 146 -5.52 19.54 0.37
CA TRP A 146 -6.96 19.27 0.37
C TRP A 146 -7.63 19.59 -0.97
N ASP A 147 -7.20 20.65 -1.66
CA ASP A 147 -7.68 20.96 -3.02
C ASP A 147 -7.37 19.79 -3.98
N VAL A 148 -6.17 19.20 -3.88
CA VAL A 148 -5.79 18.01 -4.66
C VAL A 148 -6.63 16.81 -4.25
N VAL A 149 -6.70 16.48 -2.96
CA VAL A 149 -7.50 15.34 -2.44
C VAL A 149 -8.94 15.42 -2.94
N ASP A 150 -9.60 16.56 -2.81
CA ASP A 150 -10.98 16.74 -3.22
C ASP A 150 -11.15 16.64 -4.74
N SER A 151 -10.15 17.07 -5.54
CA SER A 151 -10.18 16.91 -7.01
C SER A 151 -10.14 15.46 -7.49
N TRP A 152 -9.62 14.53 -6.67
CA TRP A 152 -9.51 13.11 -7.01
C TRP A 152 -10.72 12.28 -6.53
N ARG A 153 -11.68 12.89 -5.84
CA ARG A 153 -12.90 12.20 -5.41
C ARG A 153 -13.86 12.00 -6.58
N ALA A 154 -13.84 10.80 -7.15
CA ALA A 154 -14.72 10.45 -8.25
C ALA A 154 -16.21 10.45 -7.81
N PRO A 155 -17.14 11.12 -8.53
CA PRO A 155 -18.55 11.23 -8.14
C PRO A 155 -19.31 9.89 -7.99
N HIS A 156 -18.82 8.82 -8.62
CA HIS A 156 -19.42 7.48 -8.50
C HIS A 156 -19.01 6.76 -7.20
N LEU A 157 -17.93 7.20 -6.54
CA LEU A 157 -17.45 6.66 -5.26
C LEU A 157 -17.83 7.56 -4.09
N TRP A 158 -17.88 8.88 -4.31
CA TRP A 158 -17.99 9.88 -3.26
C TRP A 158 -19.22 10.76 -3.40
N GLU A 159 -19.80 11.12 -2.27
CA GLU A 159 -20.84 12.15 -2.15
C GLU A 159 -20.46 13.13 -1.05
N LYS A 160 -20.73 14.42 -1.27
CA LYS A 160 -20.59 15.43 -0.23
C LYS A 160 -21.96 15.71 0.37
N ALA A 161 -22.21 15.20 1.57
CA ALA A 161 -23.45 15.41 2.32
C ALA A 161 -23.16 16.17 3.61
N ASN A 162 -23.90 17.26 3.86
CA ASN A 162 -23.73 18.12 5.04
C ASN A 162 -22.28 18.59 5.26
N GLY A 163 -21.56 18.90 4.16
CA GLY A 163 -20.16 19.33 4.21
C GLY A 163 -19.15 18.21 4.44
N LYS A 164 -19.57 16.95 4.61
CA LYS A 164 -18.69 15.79 4.79
C LYS A 164 -18.70 14.90 3.56
N TRP A 165 -17.55 14.34 3.24
CA TRP A 165 -17.44 13.32 2.21
C TRP A 165 -17.88 11.96 2.76
N ILE A 166 -18.77 11.30 2.03
CA ILE A 166 -19.30 9.97 2.33
C ILE A 166 -18.90 9.04 1.19
N PHE A 167 -18.34 7.89 1.53
CA PHE A 167 -18.05 6.82 0.59
C PHE A 167 -19.33 6.01 0.31
N LYS A 168 -19.66 5.82 -0.97
CA LYS A 168 -20.95 5.24 -1.40
C LYS A 168 -21.01 3.72 -1.32
N HIS A 169 -19.87 3.03 -1.30
CA HIS A 169 -19.79 1.57 -1.43
C HIS A 169 -19.06 0.92 -0.25
N PRO A 170 -19.47 1.17 1.01
CA PRO A 170 -18.85 0.49 2.15
C PRO A 170 -19.04 -1.02 2.02
N ILE A 171 -18.02 -1.78 2.41
CA ILE A 171 -18.11 -3.25 2.43
C ILE A 171 -19.04 -3.65 3.58
N THR A 172 -20.06 -4.46 3.26
CA THR A 172 -21.06 -5.00 4.20
C THR A 172 -20.97 -6.51 4.37
#